data_AF-A0A3C0ZFT4-F1
#
_entry.id   AF-A0A3C0ZFT4-F1
#
_cell.length_a   1.000
_cell.length_b   1.000
_cell.length_c   1.000
_cell.angle_alpha   90.00
_cell.angle_beta   90.00
_cell.angle_gamma   90.00
#
_symmetry.space_group_name_H-M   'P 1'
#
loop_
_entity.id
_entity.type
_entity.pdbx_description
1 polymer ?
#
loop_
_entity_poly.entity_id
_entity_poly.type
_entity_poly.pdbx_seq_one_letter_code
_entity_poly.pdbx_strand_id
1 'polypeptide(L)'
;MKKTGYLLFAVLLFISCSKDNTPNPFDPNAPKPKPVASRAASIGIIGDTTDVKTTTKGGIVIMGGGTDVDAALKWMIERSGGGNVVVLRSTGTDAYNAYIKALGAVQSVETLKIDSRKLADDPAVAHVIRNAELLFIAGGDQADYVGYWKGTKVMAAINYLLNEKKIPVGGTSAGAAILGNYYFGAEYGALESSEALANPYSPKVNLGKDDFLKVPFLQTCITDQHFTQRNREGRSTVFLARIMKDWGIAARGIAVDERTAVCVDENGVAEILGTNKAFFFKADASKKPEILASNQAVTWNQSGKALQVWSISAGTSSSKFNMLTFEPQVTAGAEPFWWSIVNGVWSQRAR
;
A
#
# COMPACT_ATOMS: atom_id res chain seq x y z
N MET A 1 41.50 34.14 64.24
CA MET A 1 40.73 35.05 63.37
C MET A 1 40.39 34.32 62.06
N LYS A 2 39.09 34.26 61.74
CA LYS A 2 38.44 34.04 60.41
C LYS A 2 38.90 32.79 59.60
N LYS A 3 38.16 31.66 59.66
CA LYS A 3 37.08 31.25 58.72
C LYS A 3 37.36 31.59 57.26
N THR A 4 37.45 30.59 56.38
CA THR A 4 36.49 30.29 55.29
C THR A 4 36.93 29.02 54.56
N GLY A 5 36.17 27.94 54.71
CA GLY A 5 36.31 26.73 53.90
C GLY A 5 35.55 26.90 52.59
N TYR A 6 36.20 26.64 51.46
CA TYR A 6 35.56 26.59 50.15
C TYR A 6 34.88 25.23 49.99
N LEU A 7 33.55 25.23 50.06
CA LEU A 7 32.71 24.10 49.68
C LEU A 7 32.56 24.12 48.15
N LEU A 8 33.17 23.18 47.45
CA LEU A 8 32.95 22.97 46.01
C LEU A 8 31.54 22.40 45.82
N PHE A 9 30.60 23.19 45.31
CA PHE A 9 29.32 22.70 44.83
C PHE A 9 29.51 22.12 43.43
N ALA A 10 29.61 20.79 43.33
CA ALA A 10 29.50 20.09 42.06
C ALA A 10 28.02 20.09 41.63
N VAL A 11 27.68 20.96 40.68
CA VAL A 11 26.36 20.94 40.02
C VAL A 11 26.33 19.75 39.07
N LEU A 12 25.81 18.62 39.55
CA LEU A 12 25.40 17.49 38.71
C LEU A 12 24.13 17.91 37.95
N LEU A 13 24.31 18.35 36.70
CA LEU A 13 23.24 18.47 35.72
C LEU A 13 22.74 17.07 35.37
N PHE A 14 21.75 16.59 36.12
CA PHE A 14 20.91 15.48 35.67
C PHE A 14 20.08 15.97 34.48
N ILE A 15 20.58 15.74 33.26
CA ILE A 15 19.73 15.76 32.07
C ILE A 15 18.85 14.51 32.16
N SER A 16 17.73 14.66 32.87
CA SER A 16 16.60 13.76 32.77
C SER A 16 16.08 13.86 31.34
N CYS A 17 16.47 12.92 30.47
CA CYS A 17 15.68 12.63 29.27
C CYS A 17 14.34 12.05 29.75
N SER A 18 13.35 12.92 29.93
CA SER A 18 11.97 12.50 29.95
C SER A 18 11.70 11.81 28.61
N LYS A 19 11.30 10.54 28.66
CA LYS A 19 10.63 9.91 27.53
C LYS A 19 9.39 10.74 27.25
N ASP A 20 9.42 11.52 26.18
CA ASP A 20 8.26 12.22 25.66
C ASP A 20 7.26 11.16 25.20
N ASN A 21 6.34 10.81 26.10
CA ASN A 21 5.09 10.13 25.80
C ASN A 21 4.14 11.12 25.12
N THR A 22 4.56 11.76 24.03
CA THR A 22 3.65 12.58 23.24
C THR A 22 2.59 11.67 22.64
N PRO A 23 1.31 11.87 22.96
CA PRO A 23 0.21 11.16 22.31
C PRO A 23 0.25 11.44 20.80
N ASN A 24 -0.24 10.48 20.02
CA ASN A 24 -0.53 10.59 18.59
C ASN A 24 -0.83 12.04 18.13
N PRO A 25 0.01 12.69 17.29
CA PRO A 25 0.04 14.15 17.14
C PRO A 25 -1.05 14.73 16.22
N PHE A 26 -2.16 14.04 15.98
CA PHE A 26 -3.10 14.42 14.91
C PHE A 26 -4.45 14.89 15.46
N ASP A 27 -4.56 16.21 15.61
CA ASP A 27 -5.85 16.91 15.62
C ASP A 27 -6.31 17.13 14.16
N PRO A 28 -7.42 16.51 13.71
CA PRO A 28 -7.97 16.74 12.37
C PRO A 28 -8.45 18.19 12.14
N ASN A 29 -8.56 19.00 13.21
CA ASN A 29 -8.92 20.41 13.15
C ASN A 29 -7.70 21.35 13.06
N ALA A 30 -6.48 20.81 12.99
CA ALA A 30 -5.28 21.63 12.86
C ALA A 30 -5.39 22.56 11.62
N PRO A 31 -5.11 23.87 11.76
CA PRO A 31 -5.19 24.82 10.66
C PRO A 31 -4.37 24.37 9.45
N LYS A 32 -4.90 24.59 8.24
CA LYS A 32 -4.15 24.32 7.00
C LYS A 32 -2.80 25.08 7.06
N PRO A 33 -1.66 24.43 6.78
CA PRO A 33 -0.37 25.12 6.72
C PRO A 33 -0.41 26.26 5.70
N LYS A 34 0.29 27.36 5.97
CA LYS A 34 0.43 28.48 5.02
C LYS A 34 1.07 28.00 3.72
N PRO A 35 0.72 28.57 2.55
CA PRO A 35 1.39 28.27 1.28
C PRO A 35 2.91 28.48 1.41
N VAL A 36 3.70 27.49 1.02
CA VAL A 36 5.16 27.53 1.17
C VAL A 36 5.79 27.92 -0.17
N ALA A 37 6.71 28.89 -0.16
CA ALA A 37 7.41 29.37 -1.37
C ALA A 37 8.38 28.34 -1.98
N SER A 38 8.77 27.31 -1.23
CA SER A 38 9.59 26.18 -1.69
C SER A 38 8.77 24.90 -1.77
N ARG A 39 8.62 24.33 -2.97
CA ARG A 39 8.04 23.00 -3.20
C ARG A 39 9.12 21.93 -2.98
N ALA A 40 9.47 21.70 -1.72
CA ALA A 40 10.42 20.64 -1.35
C ALA A 40 9.99 19.29 -1.95
N ALA A 41 10.95 18.45 -2.33
CA ALA A 41 10.75 17.17 -3.05
C ALA A 41 10.15 17.25 -4.47
N SER A 42 9.67 18.40 -4.93
CA SER A 42 9.12 18.53 -6.29
C SER A 42 10.25 18.41 -7.33
N ILE A 43 10.07 17.50 -8.29
CA ILE A 43 11.03 17.26 -9.38
C ILE A 43 10.46 17.57 -10.76
N GLY A 44 9.22 18.05 -10.82
CA GLY A 44 8.56 18.44 -12.06
C GLY A 44 7.09 18.74 -11.83
N ILE A 45 6.60 19.77 -12.50
CA ILE A 45 5.20 20.20 -12.43
C ILE A 45 4.74 20.74 -13.78
N ILE A 46 3.52 20.41 -14.16
CA ILE A 46 2.86 20.95 -15.36
C ILE A 46 1.43 21.37 -15.04
N GLY A 47 0.92 22.39 -15.73
CA GLY A 47 -0.41 22.95 -15.51
C GLY A 47 -0.44 24.04 -14.44
N ASP A 48 -1.64 24.43 -14.03
CA ASP A 48 -1.85 25.51 -13.07
C ASP A 48 -2.02 24.93 -11.65
N THR A 49 -1.25 25.46 -10.72
CA THR A 49 -1.01 24.82 -9.41
C THR A 49 -1.83 25.44 -8.28
N THR A 50 -2.73 26.37 -8.62
CA THR A 50 -3.69 26.92 -7.66
C THR A 50 -4.53 25.80 -7.05
N ASP A 51 -4.81 25.91 -5.76
CA ASP A 51 -5.75 25.01 -5.08
C ASP A 51 -7.14 25.17 -5.73
N VAL A 52 -7.69 24.07 -6.24
CA VAL A 52 -9.01 24.05 -6.90
C VAL A 52 -9.98 23.23 -6.08
N LYS A 53 -11.22 23.70 -5.99
CA LYS A 53 -12.31 22.94 -5.38
C LYS A 53 -13.11 22.26 -6.47
N THR A 54 -12.91 20.95 -6.64
CA THR A 54 -13.73 20.11 -7.51
C THR A 54 -14.54 19.13 -6.65
N THR A 55 -15.61 18.57 -7.23
CA THR A 55 -16.32 17.45 -6.61
C THR A 55 -15.55 16.17 -6.90
N THR A 56 -15.00 15.54 -5.86
CA THR A 56 -14.28 14.27 -5.96
C THR A 56 -15.13 13.10 -5.50
N LYS A 57 -14.81 11.90 -6.00
CA LYS A 57 -15.28 10.62 -5.45
C LYS A 57 -14.08 9.81 -4.98
N GLY A 58 -14.22 9.15 -3.83
CA GLY A 58 -13.18 8.23 -3.35
C GLY A 58 -12.96 7.06 -4.31
N GLY A 59 -11.80 6.44 -4.24
CA GLY A 59 -11.53 5.23 -5.00
C GLY A 59 -10.10 4.75 -4.85
N ILE A 60 -9.88 3.44 -4.90
CA ILE A 60 -8.56 2.82 -4.72
C ILE A 60 -8.14 2.12 -6.01
N VAL A 61 -6.93 2.38 -6.50
CA VAL A 61 -6.35 1.63 -7.63
C VAL A 61 -5.13 0.84 -7.18
N ILE A 62 -5.20 -0.47 -7.34
CA ILE A 62 -4.11 -1.42 -7.08
C ILE A 62 -3.65 -1.95 -8.43
N MET A 63 -2.52 -1.44 -8.95
CA MET A 63 -2.01 -1.80 -10.27
C MET A 63 -0.82 -2.74 -10.16
N GLY A 64 -0.85 -3.84 -10.92
CA GLY A 64 0.11 -4.94 -10.78
C GLY A 64 1.51 -4.66 -11.33
N GLY A 65 1.75 -3.49 -11.94
CA GLY A 65 3.04 -3.13 -12.52
C GLY A 65 3.20 -3.53 -13.98
N GLY A 66 4.44 -3.49 -14.48
CA GLY A 66 4.71 -3.56 -15.92
C GLY A 66 4.38 -2.24 -16.61
N THR A 67 3.76 -2.29 -17.79
CA THR A 67 3.18 -1.09 -18.41
C THR A 67 1.93 -0.69 -17.63
N ASP A 68 1.80 0.58 -17.29
CA ASP A 68 0.63 1.07 -16.56
C ASP A 68 -0.66 0.94 -17.38
N VAL A 69 -1.79 0.88 -16.67
CA VAL A 69 -3.12 0.68 -17.25
C VAL A 69 -3.80 2.03 -17.45
N ASP A 70 -3.79 2.53 -18.69
CA ASP A 70 -4.45 3.80 -19.08
C ASP A 70 -5.88 3.90 -18.56
N ALA A 71 -6.66 2.82 -18.68
CA ALA A 71 -8.06 2.80 -18.26
C ALA A 71 -8.22 3.06 -16.75
N ALA A 72 -7.29 2.57 -15.92
CA ALA A 72 -7.32 2.79 -14.48
C ALA A 72 -6.93 4.22 -14.12
N LEU A 73 -5.93 4.81 -14.80
CA LEU A 73 -5.57 6.22 -14.60
C LEU A 73 -6.70 7.15 -15.06
N LYS A 74 -7.36 6.86 -16.21
CA LYS A 74 -8.55 7.58 -16.65
C LYS A 74 -9.70 7.49 -15.64
N TRP A 75 -9.92 6.30 -15.08
CA TRP A 75 -10.90 6.08 -14.02
C TRP A 75 -10.62 6.93 -12.76
N MET A 76 -9.35 7.07 -12.38
CA MET A 76 -8.95 7.98 -11.30
C MET A 76 -9.13 9.45 -11.67
N ILE A 77 -8.77 9.86 -12.89
CA ILE A 77 -8.94 11.23 -13.39
C ILE A 77 -10.41 11.64 -13.34
N GLU A 78 -11.32 10.80 -13.82
CA GLU A 78 -12.77 11.06 -13.74
C GLU A 78 -13.22 11.32 -12.30
N ARG A 79 -12.72 10.52 -11.35
CA ARG A 79 -13.05 10.65 -9.92
C ARG A 79 -12.43 11.85 -9.23
N SER A 80 -11.34 12.39 -9.78
CA SER A 80 -10.70 13.61 -9.28
C SER A 80 -11.47 14.89 -9.64
N GLY A 81 -12.47 14.79 -10.52
CA GLY A 81 -13.17 15.96 -11.06
C GLY A 81 -12.26 16.90 -11.85
N GLY A 82 -11.10 16.41 -12.32
CA GLY A 82 -10.12 17.18 -13.07
C GLY A 82 -9.24 18.11 -12.24
N GLY A 83 -9.10 17.88 -10.93
CA GLY A 83 -8.29 18.71 -10.04
C GLY A 83 -6.78 18.47 -10.15
N ASN A 84 -6.05 18.77 -9.07
CA ASN A 84 -4.60 18.63 -9.00
C ASN A 84 -4.20 17.16 -8.77
N VAL A 85 -3.25 16.67 -9.57
CA VAL A 85 -2.68 15.33 -9.45
C VAL A 85 -1.32 15.41 -8.78
N VAL A 86 -1.12 14.59 -7.75
CA VAL A 86 0.20 14.40 -7.13
C VAL A 86 0.67 12.97 -7.38
N VAL A 87 1.91 12.84 -7.88
CA VAL A 87 2.60 11.58 -8.08
C VAL A 87 3.71 11.45 -7.03
N LEU A 88 3.70 10.36 -6.25
CA LEU A 88 4.73 10.08 -5.26
C LEU A 88 5.69 9.00 -5.74
N ARG A 89 6.98 9.18 -5.48
CA ARG A 89 8.04 8.20 -5.77
C ARG A 89 9.26 8.40 -4.87
N SER A 90 10.13 7.40 -4.76
CA SER A 90 11.43 7.50 -4.06
C SER A 90 12.61 7.62 -5.04
N THR A 91 12.47 7.09 -6.26
CA THR A 91 13.53 7.09 -7.28
C THR A 91 12.96 7.37 -8.65
N GLY A 92 13.76 7.91 -9.59
CA GLY A 92 13.40 8.20 -10.99
C GLY A 92 12.93 9.65 -11.24
N THR A 93 12.20 9.87 -12.34
CA THR A 93 11.94 11.21 -12.93
C THR A 93 10.47 11.68 -12.81
N ASP A 94 10.08 12.76 -13.46
CA ASP A 94 8.72 13.29 -13.51
C ASP A 94 7.90 12.80 -14.73
N ALA A 95 8.32 11.70 -15.37
CA ALA A 95 7.71 11.20 -16.61
C ALA A 95 6.18 10.94 -16.54
N TYR A 96 5.65 10.69 -15.34
CA TYR A 96 4.19 10.57 -15.13
C TYR A 96 3.43 11.86 -15.43
N ASN A 97 4.07 13.03 -15.30
CA ASN A 97 3.42 14.32 -15.52
C ASN A 97 2.82 14.39 -16.91
N ALA A 98 3.66 14.29 -17.95
CA ALA A 98 3.22 14.36 -19.34
C ALA A 98 2.27 13.21 -19.70
N TYR A 99 2.53 12.00 -19.18
CA TYR A 99 1.70 10.83 -19.42
C TYR A 99 0.26 11.01 -18.88
N ILE A 100 0.11 11.35 -17.59
CA ILE A 100 -1.22 11.55 -16.98
C ILE A 100 -1.96 12.70 -17.66
N LYS A 101 -1.27 13.81 -17.98
CA LYS A 101 -1.87 14.95 -18.68
C LYS A 101 -2.40 14.59 -20.07
N ALA A 102 -1.79 13.62 -20.74
CA ALA A 102 -2.25 13.13 -22.04
C ALA A 102 -3.48 12.21 -21.93
N LEU A 103 -3.74 11.62 -20.76
CA LEU A 103 -4.85 10.67 -20.55
C LEU A 103 -6.19 11.35 -20.25
N GLY A 104 -6.19 12.59 -19.75
CA GLY A 104 -7.41 13.31 -19.44
C GLY A 104 -7.18 14.74 -18.93
N ALA A 105 -8.26 15.50 -18.83
CA ALA A 105 -8.22 16.88 -18.35
C ALA A 105 -8.03 16.91 -16.83
N VAL A 106 -6.86 17.39 -16.41
CA VAL A 106 -6.50 17.67 -15.02
C VAL A 106 -5.90 19.07 -14.91
N GLN A 107 -6.09 19.72 -13.77
CA GLN A 107 -5.64 21.09 -13.52
C GLN A 107 -4.09 21.17 -13.54
N SER A 108 -3.43 20.33 -12.75
CA SER A 108 -1.98 20.15 -12.76
C SER A 108 -1.58 18.71 -12.50
N VAL A 109 -0.33 18.38 -12.84
CA VAL A 109 0.34 17.16 -12.39
C VAL A 109 1.69 17.53 -11.81
N GLU A 110 1.95 17.11 -10.58
CA GLU A 110 3.21 17.33 -9.88
C GLU A 110 3.79 16.02 -9.39
N THR A 111 5.09 15.79 -9.64
CA THR A 111 5.80 14.64 -9.10
C THR A 111 6.67 15.06 -7.92
N LEU A 112 6.46 14.40 -6.78
CA LEU A 112 7.29 14.52 -5.57
C LEU A 112 8.20 13.30 -5.43
N LYS A 113 9.51 13.53 -5.44
CA LYS A 113 10.54 12.53 -5.14
C LYS A 113 10.91 12.59 -3.66
N ILE A 114 10.31 11.71 -2.85
CA ILE A 114 10.44 11.67 -1.40
C ILE A 114 11.34 10.50 -1.01
N ASP A 115 12.65 10.74 -1.10
CA ASP A 115 13.72 9.74 -0.97
C ASP A 115 14.47 9.80 0.38
N SER A 116 13.89 10.48 1.37
CA SER A 116 14.46 10.58 2.70
C SER A 116 13.39 10.85 3.75
N ARG A 117 13.66 10.43 4.99
CA ARG A 117 12.86 10.78 6.18
C ARG A 117 12.71 12.29 6.36
N LYS A 118 13.74 13.08 6.01
CA LYS A 118 13.70 14.55 6.10
C LYS A 118 12.64 15.13 5.17
N LEU A 119 12.63 14.73 3.90
CA LEU A 119 11.59 15.16 2.95
C LEU A 119 10.23 14.60 3.33
N ALA A 120 10.17 13.35 3.80
CA ALA A 120 8.93 12.71 4.20
C ALA A 120 8.29 13.36 5.43
N ASP A 121 9.07 14.05 6.26
CA ASP A 121 8.58 14.79 7.42
C ASP A 121 8.53 16.31 7.22
N ASP A 122 8.76 16.78 5.99
CA ASP A 122 8.67 18.20 5.64
C ASP A 122 7.18 18.64 5.57
N PRO A 123 6.77 19.68 6.32
CA PRO A 123 5.39 20.18 6.27
C PRO A 123 4.98 20.73 4.90
N ALA A 124 5.91 21.22 4.07
CA ALA A 124 5.63 21.70 2.72
C ALA A 124 5.26 20.53 1.78
N VAL A 125 5.95 19.40 1.89
CA VAL A 125 5.64 18.17 1.14
C VAL A 125 4.25 17.67 1.52
N ALA A 126 3.97 17.58 2.83
CA ALA A 126 2.66 17.16 3.31
C ALA A 126 1.53 18.12 2.88
N HIS A 127 1.79 19.42 2.82
CA HIS A 127 0.84 20.42 2.33
C HIS A 127 0.46 20.18 0.87
N VAL A 128 1.43 19.93 -0.01
CA VAL A 128 1.18 19.60 -1.42
C VAL A 128 0.31 18.35 -1.54
N ILE A 129 0.66 17.29 -0.82
CA ILE A 129 -0.11 16.03 -0.84
C ILE A 129 -1.56 16.27 -0.40
N ARG A 130 -1.80 16.97 0.72
CA ARG A 130 -3.16 17.21 1.25
C ARG A 130 -4.07 17.99 0.30
N ASN A 131 -3.50 18.78 -0.61
CA ASN A 131 -4.26 19.55 -1.58
C ASN A 131 -4.47 18.80 -2.91
N ALA A 132 -4.04 17.55 -3.05
CA ALA A 132 -4.31 16.75 -4.25
C ALA A 132 -5.80 16.36 -4.37
N GLU A 133 -6.31 16.28 -5.58
CA GLU A 133 -7.60 15.67 -5.96
C GLU A 133 -7.41 14.26 -6.56
N LEU A 134 -6.16 13.87 -6.84
CA LEU A 134 -5.75 12.52 -7.22
C LEU A 134 -4.35 12.27 -6.68
N LEU A 135 -4.14 11.15 -5.98
CA LEU A 135 -2.81 10.71 -5.58
C LEU A 135 -2.43 9.39 -6.26
N PHE A 136 -1.28 9.37 -6.94
CA PHE A 136 -0.73 8.15 -7.53
C PHE A 136 0.67 7.84 -6.98
N ILE A 137 0.89 6.60 -6.54
CA ILE A 137 2.17 6.14 -5.99
C ILE A 137 2.84 5.25 -7.04
N ALA A 138 3.96 5.72 -7.59
CA ALA A 138 4.67 5.04 -8.65
C ALA A 138 5.31 3.72 -8.19
N GLY A 139 5.77 2.92 -9.16
CA GLY A 139 6.69 1.81 -8.89
C GLY A 139 8.03 2.27 -8.34
N GLY A 140 8.83 1.33 -7.84
CA GLY A 140 10.09 1.60 -7.16
C GLY A 140 10.46 0.46 -6.22
N ASP A 141 11.11 0.77 -5.11
CA ASP A 141 11.33 -0.17 -4.02
C ASP A 141 10.31 0.06 -2.91
N GLN A 142 9.59 -0.98 -2.53
CA GLN A 142 8.63 -0.90 -1.42
C GLN A 142 9.31 -0.62 -0.07
N ALA A 143 10.57 -1.02 0.11
CA ALA A 143 11.33 -0.77 1.33
C ALA A 143 11.59 0.73 1.53
N ASP A 144 11.79 1.47 0.45
CA ASP A 144 11.93 2.93 0.50
C ASP A 144 10.63 3.58 1.00
N TYR A 145 9.47 3.17 0.48
CA TYR A 145 8.20 3.76 0.87
C TYR A 145 7.89 3.51 2.34
N VAL A 146 8.09 2.28 2.81
CA VAL A 146 7.91 1.94 4.22
C VAL A 146 8.96 2.67 5.09
N GLY A 147 10.23 2.63 4.69
CA GLY A 147 11.35 3.17 5.47
C GLY A 147 11.37 4.69 5.57
N TYR A 148 11.01 5.38 4.48
CA TYR A 148 10.99 6.85 4.45
C TYR A 148 9.68 7.44 4.97
N TRP A 149 8.52 6.87 4.62
CA TRP A 149 7.23 7.55 4.83
C TRP A 149 6.48 7.11 6.08
N LYS A 150 6.70 5.88 6.58
CA LYS A 150 5.99 5.41 7.77
C LYS A 150 6.32 6.27 8.99
N GLY A 151 5.29 6.70 9.70
CA GLY A 151 5.41 7.55 10.88
C GLY A 151 5.69 9.03 10.60
N THR A 152 5.66 9.47 9.33
CA THR A 152 5.95 10.88 8.97
C THR A 152 4.70 11.66 8.54
N LYS A 153 4.87 12.96 8.31
CA LYS A 153 3.81 13.84 7.76
C LYS A 153 3.29 13.39 6.39
N VAL A 154 4.11 12.73 5.56
CA VAL A 154 3.66 12.13 4.29
C VAL A 154 2.64 11.02 4.52
N MET A 155 2.92 10.05 5.40
CA MET A 155 1.93 9.01 5.74
C MET A 155 0.63 9.64 6.27
N ALA A 156 0.73 10.64 7.14
CA ALA A 156 -0.44 11.35 7.66
C ALA A 156 -1.24 12.06 6.54
N ALA A 157 -0.55 12.69 5.58
CA ALA A 157 -1.17 13.34 4.43
C ALA A 157 -1.89 12.34 3.51
N ILE A 158 -1.29 11.18 3.23
CA ILE A 158 -1.92 10.12 2.43
C ILE A 158 -3.17 9.59 3.14
N ASN A 159 -3.08 9.32 4.45
CA ASN A 159 -4.22 8.85 5.23
C ASN A 159 -5.35 9.88 5.31
N TYR A 160 -5.03 11.18 5.35
CA TYR A 160 -6.02 12.25 5.24
C TYR A 160 -6.75 12.22 3.88
N LEU A 161 -6.02 12.05 2.79
CA LEU A 161 -6.61 11.94 1.45
C LEU A 161 -7.56 10.74 1.31
N LEU A 162 -7.18 9.61 1.90
CA LEU A 162 -7.97 8.37 1.89
C LEU A 162 -9.25 8.47 2.73
N ASN A 163 -9.15 9.00 3.95
CA ASN A 163 -10.21 8.84 4.96
C ASN A 163 -11.06 10.09 5.18
N GLU A 164 -10.47 11.28 5.02
CA GLU A 164 -11.13 12.55 5.31
C GLU A 164 -11.53 13.27 4.02
N LYS A 165 -10.57 13.51 3.12
CA LYS A 165 -10.83 14.18 1.82
C LYS A 165 -11.54 13.26 0.83
N LYS A 166 -11.32 11.94 0.94
CA LYS A 166 -11.92 10.87 0.12
C LYS A 166 -11.76 11.13 -1.38
N ILE A 167 -10.50 11.27 -1.80
CA ILE A 167 -10.11 11.40 -3.21
C ILE A 167 -9.68 10.04 -3.79
N PRO A 168 -9.55 9.88 -5.13
CA PRO A 168 -8.92 8.69 -5.69
C PRO A 168 -7.44 8.60 -5.30
N VAL A 169 -7.04 7.45 -4.74
CA VAL A 169 -5.66 7.12 -4.39
C VAL A 169 -5.28 5.79 -5.00
N GLY A 170 -4.12 5.68 -5.62
CA GLY A 170 -3.71 4.43 -6.26
C GLY A 170 -2.21 4.28 -6.34
N GLY A 171 -1.76 3.11 -6.76
CA GLY A 171 -0.35 2.87 -7.02
C GLY A 171 -0.09 1.65 -7.89
N THR A 172 1.13 1.58 -8.43
CA THR A 172 1.60 0.51 -9.31
C THR A 172 2.83 -0.17 -8.72
N SER A 173 2.95 -1.49 -8.89
CA SER A 173 4.09 -2.27 -8.39
C SER A 173 4.33 -1.99 -6.88
N ALA A 174 5.51 -1.51 -6.47
CA ALA A 174 5.77 -1.12 -5.08
C ALA A 174 4.71 -0.19 -4.47
N GLY A 175 4.15 0.74 -5.25
CA GLY A 175 3.06 1.60 -4.79
C GLY A 175 1.76 0.84 -4.51
N ALA A 176 1.48 -0.22 -5.26
CA ALA A 176 0.35 -1.12 -4.99
C ALA A 176 0.58 -2.01 -3.76
N ALA A 177 1.83 -2.43 -3.52
CA ALA A 177 2.20 -3.33 -2.42
C ALA A 177 2.00 -2.72 -1.02
N ILE A 178 2.02 -1.39 -0.90
CA ILE A 178 1.86 -0.68 0.38
C ILE A 178 0.42 -0.29 0.70
N LEU A 179 -0.54 -0.53 -0.21
CA LEU A 179 -1.95 -0.18 0.01
C LEU A 179 -2.70 -1.16 0.92
N GLY A 180 -2.16 -2.37 1.15
CA GLY A 180 -2.71 -3.31 2.12
C GLY A 180 -2.52 -2.83 3.56
N ASN A 181 -3.49 -3.12 4.44
CA ASN A 181 -3.31 -2.88 5.88
C ASN A 181 -2.23 -3.80 6.48
N TYR A 182 -2.06 -4.97 5.87
CA TYR A 182 -0.86 -5.80 6.00
C TYR A 182 0.00 -5.61 4.76
N TYR A 183 1.31 -5.56 4.94
CA TYR A 183 2.22 -5.32 3.83
C TYR A 183 3.51 -6.11 3.98
N PHE A 184 4.12 -6.43 2.85
CA PHE A 184 5.47 -6.96 2.78
C PHE A 184 6.47 -5.79 2.74
N GLY A 185 7.30 -5.64 3.78
CA GLY A 185 8.18 -4.48 3.93
C GLY A 185 9.43 -4.51 3.05
N ALA A 186 9.86 -5.70 2.60
CA ALA A 186 11.01 -5.93 1.72
C ALA A 186 12.35 -5.26 2.11
N GLU A 187 12.54 -4.91 3.38
CA GLU A 187 13.79 -4.35 3.91
C GLU A 187 15.02 -5.21 3.59
N TYR A 188 14.83 -6.52 3.43
CA TYR A 188 15.87 -7.50 3.09
C TYR A 188 15.85 -7.90 1.60
N GLY A 189 15.27 -7.04 0.75
CA GLY A 189 15.15 -7.23 -0.69
C GLY A 189 13.93 -8.04 -1.12
N ALA A 190 13.93 -8.46 -2.39
CA ALA A 190 12.87 -9.28 -2.95
C ALA A 190 12.80 -10.66 -2.28
N LEU A 191 11.58 -11.21 -2.27
CA LEU A 191 11.27 -12.54 -1.74
C LEU A 191 10.61 -13.38 -2.83
N GLU A 192 11.27 -14.46 -3.21
CA GLU A 192 10.72 -15.46 -4.13
C GLU A 192 9.83 -16.47 -3.40
N SER A 193 8.89 -17.09 -4.12
CA SER A 193 8.01 -18.12 -3.54
C SER A 193 8.80 -19.31 -2.98
N SER A 194 9.85 -19.76 -3.67
CA SER A 194 10.69 -20.86 -3.21
C SER A 194 11.35 -20.57 -1.85
N GLU A 195 11.83 -19.33 -1.64
CA GLU A 195 12.42 -18.90 -0.36
C GLU A 195 11.37 -18.88 0.76
N ALA A 196 10.21 -18.28 0.50
CA ALA A 196 9.12 -18.18 1.48
C ALA A 196 8.56 -19.56 1.87
N LEU A 197 8.41 -20.46 0.90
CA LEU A 197 7.90 -21.81 1.09
C LEU A 197 8.89 -22.71 1.85
N ALA A 198 10.20 -22.51 1.66
CA ALA A 198 11.24 -23.29 2.33
C ALA A 198 11.50 -22.82 3.77
N ASN A 199 11.39 -21.52 4.04
CA ASN A 199 11.58 -20.96 5.38
C ASN A 199 10.65 -19.77 5.63
N PRO A 200 9.46 -20.00 6.21
CA PRO A 200 8.46 -18.96 6.39
C PRO A 200 8.87 -17.91 7.41
N TYR A 201 9.88 -18.14 8.26
CA TYR A 201 10.41 -17.19 9.24
C TYR A 201 11.82 -16.70 8.89
N SER A 202 12.24 -16.83 7.62
CA SER A 202 13.40 -16.11 7.09
C SER A 202 13.25 -14.61 7.34
N PRO A 203 14.34 -13.85 7.63
CA PRO A 203 14.29 -12.39 7.75
C PRO A 203 13.66 -11.70 6.54
N LYS A 204 13.76 -12.30 5.34
CA LYS A 204 13.09 -11.79 4.14
C LYS A 204 11.57 -11.87 4.18
N VAL A 205 10.97 -12.70 5.04
CA VAL A 205 9.51 -12.71 5.26
C VAL A 205 9.15 -11.67 6.32
N ASN A 206 9.40 -10.40 5.99
CA ASN A 206 9.18 -9.24 6.86
C ASN A 206 7.81 -8.59 6.58
N LEU A 207 6.85 -8.88 7.44
CA LEU A 207 5.47 -8.39 7.33
C LEU A 207 5.19 -7.30 8.37
N GLY A 208 4.59 -6.20 7.91
CA GLY A 208 4.04 -5.15 8.76
C GLY A 208 2.52 -5.24 8.87
N LYS A 209 1.95 -4.61 9.90
CA LYS A 209 0.50 -4.54 10.12
C LYS A 209 0.08 -3.22 10.72
N ASP A 210 -1.04 -2.70 10.24
CA ASP A 210 -1.87 -1.72 10.95
C ASP A 210 -1.11 -0.47 11.43
N ASP A 211 0.01 -0.11 10.80
CA ASP A 211 0.91 0.97 11.22
C ASP A 211 1.36 1.89 10.08
N PHE A 212 0.78 1.74 8.87
CA PHE A 212 1.15 2.54 7.70
C PHE A 212 -0.06 3.22 7.02
N LEU A 213 -0.57 2.66 5.92
CA LEU A 213 -1.72 3.23 5.21
C LEU A 213 -3.03 2.60 5.68
N LYS A 214 -4.05 3.44 5.89
CA LYS A 214 -5.40 3.07 6.30
C LYS A 214 -6.33 3.18 5.10
N VAL A 215 -6.24 2.21 4.21
CA VAL A 215 -6.96 2.23 2.93
C VAL A 215 -8.37 1.66 3.11
N PRO A 216 -9.45 2.40 2.74
CA PRO A 216 -10.81 1.89 2.76
C PRO A 216 -10.96 0.55 2.01
N PHE A 217 -11.76 -0.36 2.56
CA PHE A 217 -12.01 -1.72 2.06
C PHE A 217 -10.81 -2.69 2.11
N LEU A 218 -9.62 -2.23 2.50
CA LEU A 218 -8.39 -3.03 2.55
C LEU A 218 -7.92 -3.30 3.99
N GLN A 219 -8.73 -3.02 5.02
CA GLN A 219 -8.37 -3.15 6.44
C GLN A 219 -7.95 -4.57 6.84
N THR A 220 -8.43 -5.58 6.11
CA THR A 220 -8.08 -6.99 6.35
C THR A 220 -7.22 -7.60 5.24
N CYS A 221 -6.66 -6.77 4.37
CA CYS A 221 -6.01 -7.20 3.13
C CYS A 221 -4.50 -7.02 3.17
N ILE A 222 -3.80 -7.97 2.55
CA ILE A 222 -2.44 -7.79 2.01
C ILE A 222 -2.52 -7.69 0.48
N THR A 223 -1.66 -6.87 -0.12
CA THR A 223 -1.57 -6.73 -1.59
C THR A 223 -0.30 -7.34 -2.15
N ASP A 224 -0.38 -7.91 -3.36
CA ASP A 224 0.77 -8.36 -4.14
C ASP A 224 0.62 -7.95 -5.62
N GLN A 225 1.72 -7.94 -6.36
CA GLN A 225 1.89 -7.31 -7.67
C GLN A 225 2.83 -8.15 -8.54
N HIS A 226 2.86 -7.90 -9.85
CA HIS A 226 3.60 -8.71 -10.83
C HIS A 226 3.37 -10.22 -10.62
N PHE A 227 2.13 -10.58 -10.33
CA PHE A 227 1.84 -11.74 -9.50
C PHE A 227 2.20 -13.07 -10.19
N THR A 228 1.50 -13.42 -11.27
CA THR A 228 1.81 -14.64 -12.04
C THR A 228 3.13 -14.51 -12.79
N GLN A 229 3.49 -13.31 -13.25
CA GLN A 229 4.74 -13.07 -13.98
C GLN A 229 6.00 -13.40 -13.15
N ARG A 230 5.86 -13.43 -11.82
CA ARG A 230 6.96 -13.73 -10.89
C ARG A 230 6.64 -14.91 -9.97
N ASN A 231 5.68 -15.76 -10.31
CA ASN A 231 5.31 -16.96 -9.54
C ASN A 231 5.06 -16.68 -8.05
N ARG A 232 4.28 -15.64 -7.71
CA ARG A 232 4.14 -15.11 -6.34
C ARG A 232 3.00 -15.75 -5.53
N GLU A 233 2.33 -16.75 -6.07
CA GLU A 233 1.24 -17.48 -5.40
C GLU A 233 1.72 -18.15 -4.09
N GLY A 234 2.90 -18.77 -4.15
CA GLY A 234 3.53 -19.42 -3.00
C GLY A 234 3.82 -18.44 -1.86
N ARG A 235 4.55 -17.35 -2.13
CA ARG A 235 4.88 -16.35 -1.11
C ARG A 235 3.63 -15.67 -0.53
N SER A 236 2.64 -15.36 -1.37
CA SER A 236 1.38 -14.76 -0.91
C SER A 236 0.59 -15.71 -0.01
N THR A 237 0.61 -17.01 -0.31
CA THR A 237 0.02 -18.03 0.57
C THR A 237 0.76 -18.09 1.92
N VAL A 238 2.10 -18.00 1.91
CA VAL A 238 2.92 -17.93 3.13
C VAL A 238 2.64 -16.66 3.93
N PHE A 239 2.39 -15.52 3.28
CA PHE A 239 2.01 -14.30 3.99
C PHE A 239 0.72 -14.47 4.79
N LEU A 240 -0.34 -15.02 4.19
CA LEU A 240 -1.58 -15.32 4.92
C LEU A 240 -1.35 -16.34 6.05
N ALA A 241 -0.47 -17.33 5.83
CA ALA A 241 -0.14 -18.33 6.85
C ALA A 241 0.51 -17.67 8.07
N ARG A 242 1.49 -16.77 7.84
CA ARG A 242 2.19 -15.98 8.86
C ARG A 242 1.23 -15.04 9.57
N ILE A 243 0.38 -14.32 8.84
CA ILE A 243 -0.63 -13.41 9.43
C ILE A 243 -1.59 -14.19 10.35
N MET A 244 -2.06 -15.36 9.91
CA MET A 244 -2.94 -16.20 10.71
C MET A 244 -2.24 -16.77 11.95
N LYS A 245 -1.02 -17.27 11.81
CA LYS A 245 -0.26 -17.87 12.91
C LYS A 245 0.18 -16.84 13.94
N ASP A 246 0.77 -15.75 13.48
CA ASP A 246 1.46 -14.79 14.35
C ASP A 246 0.49 -13.77 14.95
N TRP A 247 -0.59 -13.42 14.23
CA TRP A 247 -1.54 -12.39 14.68
C TRP A 247 -2.95 -12.93 14.94
N GLY A 248 -3.23 -14.20 14.66
CA GLY A 248 -4.56 -14.79 14.87
C GLY A 248 -5.61 -14.29 13.89
N ILE A 249 -5.20 -13.72 12.75
CA ILE A 249 -6.10 -13.05 11.81
C ILE A 249 -6.28 -13.88 10.54
N ALA A 250 -7.53 -14.17 10.19
CA ALA A 250 -7.87 -14.69 8.86
C ALA A 250 -7.86 -13.55 7.83
N ALA A 251 -6.68 -13.21 7.34
CA ALA A 251 -6.49 -12.14 6.37
C ALA A 251 -6.98 -12.54 4.97
N ARG A 252 -7.19 -11.51 4.15
CA ARG A 252 -7.52 -11.58 2.73
C ARG A 252 -6.31 -11.11 1.92
N GLY A 253 -6.19 -11.57 0.69
CA GLY A 253 -5.16 -11.16 -0.24
C GLY A 253 -5.75 -10.68 -1.55
N ILE A 254 -5.17 -9.61 -2.10
CA ILE A 254 -5.47 -9.09 -3.43
C ILE A 254 -4.15 -9.08 -4.19
N ALA A 255 -4.04 -9.87 -5.24
CA ALA A 255 -2.84 -9.89 -6.06
C ALA A 255 -3.17 -9.56 -7.51
N VAL A 256 -2.31 -8.76 -8.14
CA VAL A 256 -2.60 -8.20 -9.46
C VAL A 256 -1.46 -8.50 -10.42
N ASP A 257 -1.81 -9.04 -11.58
CA ASP A 257 -0.84 -9.27 -12.66
C ASP A 257 -0.35 -7.96 -13.27
N GLU A 258 0.80 -8.02 -13.94
CA GLU A 258 1.26 -6.90 -14.76
C GLU A 258 0.19 -6.45 -15.78
N ARG A 259 0.21 -5.16 -16.14
CA ARG A 259 -0.73 -4.53 -17.09
C ARG A 259 -2.20 -4.74 -16.69
N THR A 260 -2.47 -4.89 -15.40
CA THR A 260 -3.80 -5.10 -14.82
C THR A 260 -3.95 -4.24 -13.57
N ALA A 261 -5.17 -3.80 -13.30
CA ALA A 261 -5.50 -2.98 -12.15
C ALA A 261 -6.83 -3.42 -11.53
N VAL A 262 -6.89 -3.36 -10.21
CA VAL A 262 -8.13 -3.47 -9.43
C VAL A 262 -8.53 -2.07 -9.01
N CYS A 263 -9.67 -1.59 -9.50
CA CYS A 263 -10.22 -0.26 -9.20
C CYS A 263 -11.42 -0.41 -8.26
N VAL A 264 -11.25 -0.09 -6.97
CA VAL A 264 -12.30 -0.18 -5.95
C VAL A 264 -12.99 1.16 -5.81
N ASP A 265 -14.30 1.21 -6.08
CA ASP A 265 -15.10 2.42 -5.94
C ASP A 265 -15.46 2.75 -4.48
N GLU A 266 -16.14 3.87 -4.28
CA GLU A 266 -16.58 4.36 -2.97
C GLU A 266 -17.59 3.45 -2.25
N ASN A 267 -18.16 2.47 -2.96
CA ASN A 267 -19.12 1.50 -2.44
C ASN A 267 -18.49 0.12 -2.17
N GLY A 268 -17.18 -0.02 -2.40
CA GLY A 268 -16.47 -1.28 -2.24
C GLY A 268 -16.70 -2.24 -3.41
N VAL A 269 -17.11 -1.74 -4.58
CA VAL A 269 -17.16 -2.52 -5.83
C VAL A 269 -15.83 -2.38 -6.55
N ALA A 270 -15.13 -3.48 -6.69
CA ALA A 270 -13.88 -3.57 -7.43
C ALA A 270 -14.13 -3.95 -8.89
N GLU A 271 -13.59 -3.18 -9.82
CA GLU A 271 -13.56 -3.48 -11.26
C GLU A 271 -12.14 -3.83 -11.70
N ILE A 272 -11.99 -4.90 -12.49
CA ILE A 272 -10.69 -5.35 -13.00
C ILE A 272 -10.48 -4.81 -14.41
N LEU A 273 -9.48 -3.95 -14.57
CA LEU A 273 -9.13 -3.29 -15.83
C LEU A 273 -7.74 -3.73 -16.31
N GLY A 274 -7.49 -3.66 -17.63
CA GLY A 274 -6.20 -4.03 -18.23
C GLY A 274 -6.28 -5.29 -19.08
N THR A 275 -5.22 -6.11 -19.07
CA THR A 275 -5.07 -7.22 -20.04
C THR A 275 -4.92 -8.61 -19.42
N ASN A 276 -4.60 -8.73 -18.12
CA ASN A 276 -4.40 -10.03 -17.45
C ASN A 276 -5.42 -10.23 -16.32
N LYS A 277 -5.04 -10.89 -15.22
CA LYS A 277 -5.95 -11.27 -14.14
C LYS A 277 -5.65 -10.53 -12.84
N ALA A 278 -6.67 -10.47 -11.99
CA ALA A 278 -6.52 -10.19 -10.56
C ALA A 278 -7.01 -11.39 -9.75
N PHE A 279 -6.40 -11.58 -8.58
CA PHE A 279 -6.63 -12.70 -7.70
C PHE A 279 -7.10 -12.20 -6.34
N PHE A 280 -8.18 -12.77 -5.85
CA PHE A 280 -8.76 -12.48 -4.54
C PHE A 280 -8.80 -13.78 -3.75
N PHE A 281 -8.07 -13.82 -2.64
CA PHE A 281 -7.94 -15.04 -1.84
C PHE A 281 -8.16 -14.78 -0.36
N LYS A 282 -8.78 -15.73 0.33
CA LYS A 282 -9.08 -15.62 1.76
C LYS A 282 -8.84 -16.94 2.46
N ALA A 283 -8.36 -16.82 3.70
CA ALA A 283 -8.25 -17.93 4.61
C ALA A 283 -9.52 -18.10 5.44
N ASP A 284 -9.83 -19.34 5.80
CA ASP A 284 -10.83 -19.66 6.83
C ASP A 284 -10.12 -19.72 8.18
N ALA A 285 -10.61 -18.98 9.18
CA ALA A 285 -10.01 -18.89 10.51
C ALA A 285 -9.87 -20.25 11.22
N SER A 286 -10.72 -21.23 10.86
CA SER A 286 -10.65 -22.59 11.40
C SER A 286 -9.55 -23.44 10.78
N LYS A 287 -9.07 -23.07 9.58
CA LYS A 287 -8.13 -23.84 8.78
C LYS A 287 -6.70 -23.36 8.98
N LYS A 288 -6.13 -23.59 10.15
CA LYS A 288 -4.76 -23.13 10.49
C LYS A 288 -3.67 -23.92 9.74
N PRO A 289 -2.49 -23.32 9.47
CA PRO A 289 -1.33 -24.03 8.93
C PRO A 289 -0.90 -25.18 9.85
N GLU A 290 -0.66 -26.37 9.29
CA GLU A 290 -0.20 -27.56 10.01
C GLU A 290 1.27 -27.47 10.40
N ILE A 291 2.13 -26.99 9.49
CA ILE A 291 3.56 -26.77 9.74
C ILE A 291 3.92 -25.35 9.29
N LEU A 292 4.28 -24.52 10.27
CA LEU A 292 4.78 -23.17 10.07
C LEU A 292 5.79 -22.85 11.17
N ALA A 293 7.07 -23.06 10.90
CA ALA A 293 8.16 -22.87 11.86
C ALA A 293 9.43 -22.40 11.14
N SER A 294 10.37 -21.83 11.91
CA SER A 294 11.66 -21.38 11.37
C SER A 294 12.48 -22.55 10.85
N ASN A 295 13.14 -22.34 9.70
CA ASN A 295 13.99 -23.32 9.01
C ASN A 295 13.26 -24.64 8.66
N GLN A 296 11.94 -24.58 8.46
CA GLN A 296 11.13 -25.71 8.02
C GLN A 296 10.24 -25.31 6.86
N ALA A 297 10.14 -26.20 5.88
CA ALA A 297 9.25 -26.02 4.75
C ALA A 297 7.78 -25.99 5.20
N VAL A 298 7.00 -25.07 4.63
CA VAL A 298 5.60 -24.84 5.02
C VAL A 298 4.74 -26.04 4.68
N THR A 299 3.80 -26.39 5.56
CA THR A 299 2.64 -27.21 5.20
C THR A 299 1.39 -26.49 5.67
N TRP A 300 0.58 -26.05 4.70
CA TRP A 300 -0.77 -25.55 4.91
C TRP A 300 -1.69 -26.25 3.90
N ASN A 301 -2.09 -27.47 4.23
CA ASN A 301 -2.75 -28.37 3.29
C ASN A 301 -4.26 -28.26 3.43
N GLN A 302 -4.79 -28.55 4.62
CA GLN A 302 -6.21 -28.53 4.94
C GLN A 302 -7.02 -29.35 3.93
N SER A 303 -6.55 -30.57 3.66
CA SER A 303 -7.06 -31.47 2.63
C SER A 303 -7.09 -30.85 1.23
N GLY A 304 -6.11 -30.00 0.90
CA GLY A 304 -6.01 -29.20 -0.32
C GLY A 304 -6.99 -28.02 -0.37
N LYS A 305 -7.45 -27.50 0.77
CA LYS A 305 -8.47 -26.43 0.87
C LYS A 305 -8.07 -25.31 1.83
N ALA A 306 -6.78 -24.99 1.91
CA ALA A 306 -6.26 -23.99 2.84
C ALA A 306 -6.82 -22.60 2.54
N LEU A 307 -6.74 -22.16 1.27
CA LEU A 307 -7.28 -20.85 0.84
C LEU A 307 -8.36 -21.01 -0.22
N GLN A 308 -9.43 -20.22 -0.09
CA GLN A 308 -10.40 -19.98 -1.16
C GLN A 308 -9.87 -18.87 -2.06
N VAL A 309 -9.94 -19.07 -3.37
CA VAL A 309 -9.36 -18.15 -4.35
C VAL A 309 -10.34 -17.92 -5.48
N TRP A 310 -10.39 -16.69 -5.96
CA TRP A 310 -10.99 -16.30 -7.22
C TRP A 310 -9.93 -15.65 -8.10
N SER A 311 -9.85 -16.06 -9.36
CA SER A 311 -9.17 -15.28 -10.40
C SER A 311 -10.20 -14.64 -11.33
N ILE A 312 -9.99 -13.38 -11.69
CA ILE A 312 -10.89 -12.61 -12.56
C ILE A 312 -10.04 -11.96 -13.64
N SER A 313 -10.32 -12.28 -14.90
CA SER A 313 -9.69 -11.63 -16.06
C SER A 313 -10.23 -10.22 -16.24
N ALA A 314 -9.38 -9.29 -16.67
CA ALA A 314 -9.76 -7.94 -17.01
C ALA A 314 -10.63 -7.84 -18.27
N GLY A 315 -11.39 -6.74 -18.39
CA GLY A 315 -11.99 -6.32 -19.66
C GLY A 315 -13.32 -6.99 -20.02
N THR A 316 -13.95 -7.71 -19.11
CA THR A 316 -15.31 -8.25 -19.30
C THR A 316 -16.33 -7.41 -18.52
N SER A 317 -17.57 -7.33 -19.01
CA SER A 317 -18.69 -6.68 -18.27
C SER A 317 -19.00 -7.35 -16.92
N SER A 318 -18.46 -8.56 -16.69
CA SER A 318 -18.56 -9.34 -15.45
C SER A 318 -17.32 -9.23 -14.54
N SER A 319 -16.33 -8.39 -14.88
CA SER A 319 -15.07 -8.20 -14.14
C SER A 319 -15.26 -7.41 -12.84
N LYS A 320 -16.25 -7.77 -12.02
CA LYS A 320 -16.61 -7.06 -10.79
C LYS A 320 -16.54 -7.96 -9.55
N PHE A 321 -16.00 -7.41 -8.47
CA PHE A 321 -15.83 -8.09 -7.20
C PHE A 321 -16.31 -7.21 -6.04
N ASN A 322 -17.02 -7.80 -5.08
CA ASN A 322 -17.55 -7.08 -3.92
C ASN A 322 -16.54 -7.18 -2.77
N MET A 323 -15.93 -6.06 -2.37
CA MET A 323 -14.92 -6.02 -1.31
C MET A 323 -15.49 -6.24 0.10
N LEU A 324 -16.78 -5.95 0.30
CA LEU A 324 -17.45 -6.13 1.59
C LEU A 324 -17.67 -7.62 1.89
N THR A 325 -18.28 -8.33 0.94
CA THR A 325 -18.51 -9.79 1.05
C THR A 325 -17.27 -10.62 0.70
N PHE A 326 -16.34 -10.02 -0.04
CA PHE A 326 -15.16 -10.66 -0.61
C PHE A 326 -15.54 -11.85 -1.50
N GLU A 327 -16.43 -11.58 -2.46
CA GLU A 327 -16.93 -12.51 -3.47
C GLU A 327 -17.14 -11.79 -4.82
N PRO A 328 -17.04 -12.48 -5.97
CA PRO A 328 -17.41 -11.93 -7.28
C PRO A 328 -18.86 -11.46 -7.28
N GLN A 329 -19.13 -10.30 -7.90
CA GLN A 329 -20.52 -9.85 -8.10
C GLN A 329 -21.23 -10.68 -9.16
N VAL A 330 -20.47 -11.14 -10.16
CA VAL A 330 -20.93 -12.03 -11.22
C VAL A 330 -19.93 -13.18 -11.29
N THR A 331 -20.41 -14.42 -11.26
CA THR A 331 -19.56 -15.60 -11.30
C THR A 331 -19.09 -15.94 -12.72
N ALA A 332 -19.80 -15.47 -13.75
CA ALA A 332 -19.39 -15.65 -15.14
C ALA A 332 -18.05 -14.96 -15.41
N GLY A 333 -17.02 -15.74 -15.77
CA GLY A 333 -15.66 -15.24 -15.99
C GLY A 333 -14.79 -15.14 -14.72
N ALA A 334 -15.34 -15.49 -13.54
CA ALA A 334 -14.56 -15.69 -12.33
C ALA A 334 -14.23 -17.18 -12.16
N GLU A 335 -12.95 -17.51 -12.02
CA GLU A 335 -12.47 -18.89 -11.87
C GLU A 335 -12.18 -19.18 -10.40
N PRO A 336 -12.89 -20.13 -9.75
CA PRO A 336 -12.66 -20.46 -8.36
C PRO A 336 -11.61 -21.57 -8.21
N PHE A 337 -10.69 -21.38 -7.26
CA PHE A 337 -9.67 -22.36 -6.90
C PHE A 337 -9.56 -22.60 -5.40
N TRP A 338 -8.93 -23.71 -5.05
CA TRP A 338 -8.28 -23.92 -3.78
C TRP A 338 -6.77 -23.81 -3.93
N TRP A 339 -6.11 -23.10 -3.03
CA TRP A 339 -4.66 -23.18 -2.85
C TRP A 339 -4.31 -23.95 -1.57
N SER A 340 -3.15 -24.61 -1.60
CA SER A 340 -2.55 -25.32 -0.48
C SER A 340 -1.04 -25.39 -0.63
N ILE A 341 -0.34 -25.70 0.46
CA ILE A 341 1.09 -25.99 0.48
C ILE A 341 1.32 -27.31 1.20
N VAL A 342 2.12 -28.21 0.62
CA VAL A 342 2.57 -29.45 1.26
C VAL A 342 4.09 -29.53 1.17
N ASN A 343 4.77 -29.55 2.31
CA ASN A 343 6.23 -29.66 2.39
C ASN A 343 6.98 -28.66 1.46
N GLY A 344 6.59 -27.39 1.50
CA GLY A 344 7.16 -26.32 0.68
C GLY A 344 6.73 -26.33 -0.78
N VAL A 345 5.82 -27.22 -1.20
CA VAL A 345 5.28 -27.27 -2.56
C VAL A 345 3.89 -26.65 -2.56
N TRP A 346 3.76 -25.49 -3.19
CA TRP A 346 2.47 -24.85 -3.44
C TRP A 346 1.70 -25.58 -4.55
N SER A 347 0.38 -25.67 -4.40
CA SER A 347 -0.51 -26.29 -5.38
C SER A 347 -1.83 -25.54 -5.52
N GLN A 348 -2.38 -25.61 -6.73
CA GLN A 348 -3.71 -25.12 -7.07
C GLN A 348 -4.58 -26.26 -7.57
N ARG A 349 -5.86 -26.25 -7.21
CA ARG A 349 -6.90 -27.11 -7.82
C ARG A 349 -8.22 -26.37 -7.98
N ALA A 350 -9.06 -26.84 -8.89
CA ALA A 350 -10.42 -26.30 -9.06
C ALA A 350 -11.25 -26.49 -7.78
N ARG A 351 -12.17 -25.56 -7.53
CA ARG A 351 -13.06 -25.57 -6.36
C ARG A 351 -14.36 -26.33 -6.58
#